data_AF-A0A9P7W2C7-F1
#
_entry.id   AF-A0A9P7W2C7-F1
#
_cell.length_a   1.000
_cell.length_b   1.000
_cell.length_c   1.000
_cell.angle_alpha   90.00
_cell.angle_beta   90.00
_cell.angle_gamma   90.00
#
_symmetry.space_group_name_H-M   'P 1'
#
loop_
_entity.id
_entity.type
_entity.pdbx_description
1 polymer ?
#
loop_
_entity_poly.entity_id
_entity_poly.type
_entity_poly.pdbx_seq_one_letter_code
_entity_poly.pdbx_strand_id
1 'polypeptide(L)'
;MAPSSLSAGRMHQHVPLDPDSLYVCTVQLATGAFHWAIIITDANSRAVRHHWYQVSGRPYAETYGSQTVTPATRTGNSAVLGYYKLEGYVPCCDFIDICRSVFTSYATVDENRVDGSVRQGKLSRAQRESVRVY
;
A
#
# COMPACT_ATOMS: atom_id res chain seq x y z
N MET A 1 49.82 -4.10 -3.84
CA MET A 1 48.45 -4.63 -4.04
C MET A 1 47.51 -3.77 -3.22
N ALA A 2 46.74 -2.88 -3.87
CA ALA A 2 45.69 -2.11 -3.21
C ALA A 2 44.39 -2.93 -3.23
N PRO A 3 43.58 -2.95 -2.17
CA PRO A 3 42.30 -3.65 -2.19
C PRO A 3 41.31 -2.88 -3.06
N SER A 4 40.74 -3.61 -4.01
CA SER A 4 39.68 -3.18 -4.91
C SER A 4 38.45 -2.74 -4.11
N SER A 5 38.05 -1.48 -4.24
CA SER A 5 36.78 -0.98 -3.73
C SER A 5 35.64 -1.60 -4.52
N LEU A 6 35.05 -2.66 -3.97
CA LEU A 6 33.74 -3.13 -4.43
C LEU A 6 32.73 -2.02 -4.16
N SER A 7 32.24 -1.41 -5.24
CA SER A 7 31.05 -0.57 -5.24
C SER A 7 29.94 -1.29 -4.47
N ALA A 8 29.54 -0.73 -3.33
CA ALA A 8 28.39 -1.20 -2.57
C ALA A 8 27.14 -0.96 -3.42
N GLY A 9 26.80 -1.93 -4.28
CA GLY A 9 25.49 -2.01 -4.89
C GLY A 9 24.46 -1.89 -3.77
N ARG A 10 23.62 -0.86 -3.85
CA ARG A 10 22.67 -0.48 -2.80
C ARG A 10 21.73 -1.65 -2.54
N MET A 11 22.06 -2.46 -1.53
CA MET A 11 21.31 -3.66 -1.17
C MET A 11 19.89 -3.25 -0.77
N HIS A 12 18.89 -3.78 -1.47
CA HIS A 12 17.50 -3.67 -1.05
C HIS A 12 17.36 -4.44 0.27
N GLN A 13 17.19 -3.72 1.38
CA GLN A 13 17.00 -4.36 2.67
C GLN A 13 15.57 -4.91 2.74
N HIS A 14 15.47 -6.23 2.86
CA HIS A 14 14.24 -6.94 3.15
C HIS A 14 13.70 -6.49 4.50
N VAL A 15 12.39 -6.27 4.59
CA VAL A 15 11.69 -5.90 5.82
C VAL A 15 10.83 -7.10 6.24
N PRO A 16 11.14 -7.79 7.34
CA PRO A 16 10.27 -8.85 7.83
C PRO A 16 8.94 -8.25 8.31
N LEU A 17 7.84 -8.89 7.93
CA LEU A 17 6.50 -8.58 8.41
C LEU A 17 5.94 -9.78 9.18
N ASP A 18 5.15 -9.52 10.20
CA ASP A 18 4.52 -10.56 11.01
C ASP A 18 3.54 -11.37 10.16
N PRO A 19 3.35 -12.67 10.45
CA PRO A 19 2.30 -13.47 9.80
C PRO A 19 0.90 -12.97 10.16
N ASP A 20 -0.09 -13.33 9.33
CA ASP A 20 -1.53 -13.06 9.54
C ASP A 20 -1.86 -11.61 9.93
N SER A 21 -1.14 -10.65 9.34
CA SER A 21 -1.16 -9.24 9.74
C SER A 21 -1.52 -8.33 8.57
N LEU A 22 -2.05 -7.14 8.89
CA LEU A 22 -2.33 -6.08 7.93
C LEU A 22 -1.44 -4.87 8.22
N TYR A 23 -0.86 -4.30 7.16
CA TYR A 23 -0.06 -3.08 7.23
C TYR A 23 -0.54 -2.06 6.19
N VAL A 24 -0.38 -0.78 6.52
CA VAL A 24 -0.33 0.29 5.51
C VAL A 24 1.12 0.53 5.13
N CYS A 25 1.43 0.42 3.85
CA CYS A 25 2.72 0.76 3.28
C CYS A 25 2.65 2.13 2.61
N THR A 26 3.59 3.02 2.93
CA THR A 26 3.71 4.34 2.30
C THR A 26 5.02 4.43 1.53
N VAL A 27 4.94 4.95 0.30
CA VAL A 27 6.04 4.99 -0.65
C VAL A 27 6.17 6.40 -1.22
N GLN A 28 7.38 6.94 -1.21
CA GLN A 28 7.70 8.13 -1.99
C GLN A 28 8.15 7.71 -3.39
N LEU A 29 7.38 8.12 -4.40
CA LEU A 29 7.67 7.86 -5.80
C LEU A 29 8.85 8.70 -6.28
N ALA A 30 9.57 8.20 -7.28
CA ALA A 30 10.68 8.93 -7.90
C ALA A 30 10.27 10.28 -8.51
N THR A 31 8.98 10.46 -8.82
CA THR A 31 8.40 11.72 -9.28
C THR A 31 8.23 12.77 -8.18
N GLY A 32 8.51 12.43 -6.93
CA GLY A 32 8.25 13.27 -5.75
C GLY A 32 6.82 13.13 -5.20
N ALA A 33 5.92 12.46 -5.92
CA ALA A 33 4.59 12.13 -5.43
C ALA A 33 4.62 11.01 -4.37
N PHE A 34 3.50 10.81 -3.68
CA PHE A 34 3.33 9.76 -2.69
C PHE A 34 2.33 8.70 -3.18
N HIS A 35 2.61 7.46 -2.79
CA HIS A 35 1.75 6.31 -3.03
C HIS A 35 1.55 5.55 -1.73
N TRP A 36 0.40 4.90 -1.58
CA TRP A 36 0.14 4.02 -0.45
C TRP A 36 -0.49 2.71 -0.91
N ALA A 37 -0.31 1.66 -0.12
CA ALA A 37 -0.87 0.35 -0.36
C ALA A 37 -1.21 -0.34 0.95
N ILE A 38 -2.15 -1.28 0.90
CA ILE A 38 -2.37 -2.23 1.99
C ILE A 38 -1.53 -3.47 1.73
N ILE A 39 -0.86 -3.96 2.75
CA ILE A 39 -0.14 -5.23 2.72
C ILE A 39 -0.83 -6.19 3.67
N ILE A 40 -1.20 -7.38 3.20
CA ILE A 40 -1.68 -8.47 4.04
C ILE A 40 -0.66 -9.60 3.96
N THR A 41 -0.31 -10.15 5.10
CA THR A 41 0.53 -11.35 5.21
C THR A 41 -0.34 -12.57 5.55
N ASP A 42 0.02 -13.73 4.99
CA ASP A 42 -0.53 -15.01 5.40
C ASP A 42 0.23 -15.61 6.60
N ALA A 43 -0.18 -16.79 7.06
CA ALA A 43 0.45 -17.54 8.15
C ALA A 43 1.94 -17.88 7.89
N ASN A 44 2.41 -17.80 6.65
CA ASN A 44 3.79 -18.03 6.25
C ASN A 44 4.55 -16.71 5.98
N SER A 45 4.02 -15.57 6.42
CA SER A 45 4.54 -14.22 6.15
C SER A 45 4.64 -13.87 4.66
N ARG A 46 3.89 -14.54 3.77
CA ARG A 46 3.83 -14.13 2.37
C ARG A 46 2.97 -12.89 2.25
N ALA A 47 3.57 -11.82 1.74
CA ALA A 47 2.93 -10.52 1.62
C ALA A 47 2.23 -10.33 0.27
N VAL A 48 0.96 -9.93 0.31
CA VAL A 48 0.21 -9.46 -0.85
C VAL A 48 -0.02 -7.96 -0.71
N ARG A 49 0.36 -7.21 -1.75
CA ARG A 49 0.11 -5.79 -1.87
C ARG A 49 -1.20 -5.55 -2.59
N HIS A 50 -2.03 -4.70 -2.01
CA HIS A 50 -3.31 -4.20 -2.53
C HIS A 50 -3.20 -2.69 -2.70
N HIS A 51 -3.40 -2.18 -3.91
CA HIS A 51 -3.27 -0.75 -4.16
C HIS A 51 -4.16 -0.29 -5.31
N TRP A 52 -4.38 1.02 -5.35
CA TRP A 52 -5.10 1.69 -6.42
C TRP A 52 -4.14 2.59 -7.16
N TYR A 53 -4.13 2.51 -8.48
CA TYR A 53 -3.22 3.30 -9.30
C TYR A 53 -3.95 3.86 -10.51
N GLN A 54 -3.45 5.00 -10.98
CA GLN A 54 -4.02 5.66 -12.14
C GLN A 54 -3.74 4.84 -13.41
N VAL A 55 -4.74 4.68 -14.26
CA VAL A 55 -4.59 4.02 -15.56
C VAL A 55 -4.96 4.98 -16.67
N SER A 56 -4.01 5.27 -17.56
CA SER A 56 -4.26 6.08 -18.74
C SER A 56 -5.15 5.34 -19.76
N GLY A 57 -6.14 6.03 -20.34
CA GLY A 57 -6.95 5.50 -21.43
C GLY A 57 -8.07 4.53 -21.04
N ARG A 58 -8.45 4.47 -19.75
CA ARG A 58 -9.59 3.70 -19.23
C ARG A 58 -10.79 4.62 -18.93
N PRO A 59 -12.02 4.08 -18.87
CA PRO A 59 -13.21 4.85 -18.50
C PRO A 59 -13.18 5.36 -17.05
N TYR A 60 -12.36 4.75 -16.19
CA TYR A 60 -12.14 5.16 -14.80
C TYR A 60 -10.69 5.53 -14.61
N ALA A 61 -10.46 6.55 -13.78
CA ALA A 61 -9.15 7.12 -13.59
C ALA A 61 -8.23 6.23 -12.75
N GLU A 62 -8.79 5.46 -11.81
CA GLU A 62 -8.05 4.60 -10.90
C GLU A 62 -8.56 3.15 -11.02
N THR A 63 -7.63 2.19 -10.97
CA THR A 63 -7.96 0.76 -10.88
C THR A 63 -7.36 0.17 -9.63
N TYR A 64 -8.03 -0.83 -9.08
CA TYR A 64 -7.46 -1.72 -8.09
C TYR A 64 -6.53 -2.75 -8.75
N GLY A 65 -5.41 -3.05 -8.07
CA GLY A 65 -4.57 -4.20 -8.37
C GLY A 65 -4.08 -4.89 -7.10
N SER A 66 -3.74 -6.17 -7.24
CA SER A 66 -3.14 -6.97 -6.18
C SER A 66 -2.01 -7.83 -6.70
N GLN A 67 -0.93 -7.93 -5.92
CA GLN A 67 0.25 -8.72 -6.30
C GLN A 67 1.01 -9.21 -5.07
N THR A 68 1.57 -10.42 -5.15
CA THR A 68 2.56 -10.87 -4.17
C THR A 68 3.80 -9.98 -4.24
N VAL A 69 4.34 -9.63 -3.08
CA VAL A 69 5.53 -8.78 -2.96
C VAL A 69 6.49 -9.33 -1.92
N THR A 70 7.75 -8.93 -2.03
CA THR A 70 8.76 -9.09 -0.99
C THR A 70 8.93 -7.73 -0.32
N PRO A 71 8.46 -7.52 0.93
CA PRO A 71 8.56 -6.23 1.59
C PRO A 71 10.03 -5.81 1.75
N ALA A 72 10.30 -4.55 1.41
CA ALA A 72 11.64 -4.00 1.43
C ALA A 72 11.61 -2.49 1.70
N THR A 73 12.78 -1.90 1.97
CA THR A 73 12.95 -0.45 2.15
C THR A 73 12.85 0.35 0.84
N ARG A 74 12.81 -0.32 -0.31
CA ARG A 74 12.56 0.30 -1.63
C ARG A 74 11.76 -0.63 -2.53
N THR A 75 11.04 -0.04 -3.49
CA THR A 75 10.39 -0.77 -4.59
C THR A 75 10.77 -0.10 -5.90
N GLY A 76 11.65 -0.74 -6.67
CA GLY A 76 12.27 -0.12 -7.84
C GLY A 76 13.05 1.14 -7.45
N ASN A 77 12.72 2.27 -8.08
CA ASN A 77 13.36 3.57 -7.79
C ASN A 77 12.71 4.33 -6.62
N SER A 78 11.58 3.83 -6.10
CA SER A 78 10.80 4.49 -5.07
C SER A 78 11.25 4.06 -3.67
N ALA A 79 11.31 5.01 -2.73
CA ALA A 79 11.66 4.74 -1.34
C ALA A 79 10.42 4.33 -0.55
N VAL A 80 10.49 3.23 0.19
CA VAL A 80 9.44 2.87 1.14
C VAL A 80 9.73 3.61 2.44
N LEU A 81 8.77 4.43 2.87
CA LEU A 81 8.90 5.25 4.07
C LEU A 81 8.59 4.45 5.33
N GLY A 82 7.72 3.44 5.21
CA GLY A 82 7.35 2.59 6.33
C GLY A 82 6.26 1.58 6.01
N TYR A 83 6.14 0.61 6.93
CA TYR A 83 5.04 -0.32 7.06
C TYR A 83 4.44 -0.10 8.45
N TYR A 84 3.17 0.28 8.51
CA TYR A 84 2.47 0.58 9.76
C TYR A 84 1.46 -0.52 10.01
N LYS A 85 1.68 -1.33 11.05
CA LYS A 85 0.81 -2.46 11.41
C LYS A 85 -0.52 -1.94 11.94
N LEU A 86 -1.61 -2.56 11.51
CA LEU A 86 -2.94 -2.30 12.05
C LEU A 86 -3.29 -3.42 13.03
N GLU A 87 -3.38 -3.05 14.30
CA GLU A 87 -3.77 -3.97 15.38
C GLU A 87 -5.26 -4.33 15.29
N GLY A 88 -5.60 -5.55 15.72
CA GLY A 88 -6.98 -6.04 15.71
C GLY A 88 -7.51 -6.42 14.32
N TYR A 89 -6.65 -6.49 13.31
CA TYR A 89 -7.02 -7.04 12.01
C TYR A 89 -7.41 -8.52 12.14
N VAL A 90 -8.56 -8.87 11.56
CA VAL A 90 -9.00 -10.25 11.40
C VAL A 90 -9.12 -10.52 9.90
N PRO A 91 -8.44 -11.54 9.36
CA PRO A 91 -8.54 -11.90 7.95
C PRO A 91 -9.98 -12.10 7.48
N CYS A 92 -10.31 -11.54 6.32
CA CYS A 92 -11.64 -11.62 5.71
C CYS A 92 -11.51 -12.10 4.26
N CYS A 93 -12.35 -13.07 3.86
CA CYS A 93 -12.36 -13.62 2.50
C CYS A 93 -12.77 -12.59 1.43
N ASP A 94 -13.59 -11.61 1.79
CA ASP A 94 -14.17 -10.64 0.86
C ASP A 94 -13.27 -9.41 0.66
N PHE A 95 -12.07 -9.39 1.26
CA PHE A 95 -11.20 -8.22 1.28
C PHE A 95 -10.87 -7.68 -0.12
N ILE A 96 -10.66 -8.59 -1.09
CA ILE A 96 -10.37 -8.23 -2.48
C ILE A 96 -11.59 -7.53 -3.11
N ASP A 97 -12.79 -8.04 -2.87
CA ASP A 97 -14.01 -7.48 -3.45
C ASP A 97 -14.38 -6.15 -2.80
N ILE A 98 -14.17 -6.01 -1.49
CA ILE A 98 -14.22 -4.73 -0.79
C ILE A 98 -13.27 -3.74 -1.46
N CYS A 99 -12.00 -4.11 -1.67
CA CYS A 99 -11.02 -3.22 -2.30
C CYS A 99 -11.40 -2.81 -3.74
N ARG A 100 -11.94 -3.74 -4.53
CA ARG A 100 -12.40 -3.46 -5.90
C ARG A 100 -13.58 -2.49 -5.93
N SER A 101 -14.43 -2.50 -4.91
CA SER A 101 -15.65 -1.67 -4.86
C SER A 101 -15.41 -0.20 -4.56
N VAL A 102 -14.21 0.17 -4.05
CA VAL A 102 -13.92 1.51 -3.51
C VAL A 102 -14.06 2.63 -4.56
N PHE A 103 -13.54 2.42 -5.77
CA PHE A 103 -13.57 3.43 -6.83
C PHE A 103 -14.35 2.90 -8.02
N THR A 104 -15.65 3.16 -8.02
CA THR A 104 -16.58 2.68 -9.05
C THR A 104 -17.31 3.81 -9.79
N SER A 105 -17.03 5.08 -9.49
CA SER A 105 -17.97 6.17 -9.83
C SER A 105 -17.45 7.33 -10.69
N TYR A 106 -16.14 7.61 -10.80
CA TYR A 106 -15.69 8.82 -11.51
C TYR A 106 -14.66 8.57 -12.63
N ALA A 107 -14.77 9.40 -13.68
CA ALA A 107 -13.96 9.30 -14.89
C ALA A 107 -12.54 9.85 -14.69
N THR A 108 -12.34 10.75 -13.73
CA THR A 108 -11.04 11.35 -13.40
C THR A 108 -10.66 11.21 -11.92
N VAL A 109 -9.34 11.23 -11.65
CA VAL A 109 -8.79 11.13 -10.29
C VAL A 109 -9.20 12.37 -9.48
N ASP A 110 -9.29 13.53 -10.13
CA ASP A 110 -9.64 14.78 -9.48
C ASP A 110 -11.12 14.79 -9.07
N GLU A 111 -12.01 14.21 -9.86
CA GLU A 111 -13.42 14.01 -9.47
C GLU A 111 -13.55 13.03 -8.28
N ASN A 112 -12.80 11.90 -8.30
CA ASN A 112 -12.71 10.99 -7.14
C ASN A 112 -12.26 11.73 -5.86
N ARG A 113 -11.34 12.68 -5.99
CA ARG A 113 -10.75 13.42 -4.87
C ARG A 113 -11.65 14.55 -4.36
N VAL A 114 -12.41 15.21 -5.25
CA VAL A 114 -13.34 16.30 -4.92
C VAL A 114 -14.59 15.78 -4.21
N ASP A 115 -15.10 14.60 -4.57
CA ASP A 115 -16.30 14.00 -3.95
C ASP A 115 -16.05 13.47 -2.51
N GLY A 116 -14.80 13.46 -2.05
CA GLY A 116 -14.49 13.10 -0.67
C GLY A 116 -14.43 11.60 -0.39
N SER A 117 -14.44 10.74 -1.42
CA SER A 117 -14.17 9.29 -1.32
C SER A 117 -12.80 8.96 -0.71
N VAL A 118 -11.88 9.95 -0.67
CA VAL A 118 -10.56 9.86 -0.01
C VAL A 118 -10.57 10.43 1.42
N ARG A 119 -11.55 11.26 1.80
CA ARG A 119 -11.60 11.93 3.13
C ARG A 119 -12.57 11.31 4.12
N GLN A 120 -13.57 10.55 3.67
CA GLN A 120 -14.38 9.73 4.56
C GLN A 120 -14.21 8.27 4.18
N GLY A 121 -13.23 7.63 4.80
CA GLY A 121 -13.36 6.21 5.06
C GLY A 121 -14.76 5.99 5.65
N LYS A 122 -15.59 5.20 4.98
CA LYS A 122 -16.80 4.59 5.56
C LYS A 122 -16.38 3.55 6.60
N LEU A 123 -15.57 3.99 7.55
CA LEU A 123 -15.35 3.34 8.80
C LEU A 123 -16.50 3.78 9.69
N SER A 124 -17.26 2.80 10.20
CA SER A 124 -18.37 3.05 11.13
C SER A 124 -17.87 3.87 12.32
N ARG A 125 -18.78 4.53 13.06
CA ARG A 125 -18.43 5.33 14.25
C ARG A 125 -17.53 4.56 15.24
N ALA A 126 -17.63 3.22 15.28
CA ALA A 126 -16.80 2.34 16.11
C ALA A 126 -15.31 2.26 15.68
N GLN A 127 -14.97 2.57 14.43
CA GLN A 127 -13.60 2.48 13.91
C GLN A 127 -12.85 3.83 13.95
N ARG A 128 -13.55 4.94 14.27
CA ARG A 128 -12.95 6.29 14.39
C ARG A 128 -12.24 6.53 15.73
N GLU A 129 -12.48 5.70 16.75
CA GLU A 129 -11.96 5.92 18.10
C GLU A 129 -10.60 5.26 18.38
N SER A 130 -10.07 4.42 17.47
CA SER A 130 -8.85 3.64 17.72
C SER A 130 -7.58 4.17 17.05
N VAL A 131 -7.63 5.25 16.29
CA VAL A 131 -6.41 5.87 15.72
C VAL A 131 -5.97 7.02 16.62
N ARG A 132 -5.33 6.67 17.74
CA ARG A 132 -4.43 7.59 18.45
C ARG A 132 -3.05 7.46 17.82
N VAL A 133 -2.66 8.49 17.08
CA VAL A 133 -1.27 8.69 16.68
C VAL A 133 -0.50 9.12 17.93
N TYR A 134 0.41 8.26 18.39
CA TYR A 134 1.53 8.65 19.24
C TYR A 134 2.75 8.87 18.35
#